data_AF-A0A846Z2K4-F1
#
_entry.id   AF-A0A846Z2K4-F1
#
_cell.length_a   1.000
_cell.length_b   1.000
_cell.length_c   1.000
_cell.angle_alpha   90.00
_cell.angle_beta   90.00
_cell.angle_gamma   90.00
#
_symmetry.space_group_name_H-M   'P 1'
#
loop_
_entity.id
_entity.type
_entity.pdbx_description
1 polymer ?
#
loop_
_entity_poly.entity_id
_entity_poly.type
_entity_poly.pdbx_seq_one_letter_code
_entity_poly.pdbx_strand_id
1 'polypeptide(L)'
;MHDQVIDPATGPATGPATGHRATGRPARGAPDELRVALPDAAALTGLGEARAAIDAIDAALAALLERRAAVAAAVQRLKPVGGHAGRDAGREREIVEAMAVHAPSLGPDRLARIMNAVIEAGLDAAEARR
;
A
#
# COMPACT_ATOMS: atom_id res chain seq x y z
N MET A 1 -16.72 -15.42 1.91
CA MET A 1 -15.57 -15.00 1.09
C MET A 1 -15.87 -13.58 0.65
N HIS A 2 -15.28 -12.60 1.32
CA HIS A 2 -15.44 -11.19 0.98
C HIS A 2 -14.25 -10.79 0.10
N ASP A 3 -14.49 -10.56 -1.19
CA ASP A 3 -13.60 -9.74 -2.01
C ASP A 3 -13.72 -8.31 -1.51
N GLN A 4 -12.67 -7.76 -0.90
CA GLN A 4 -12.62 -6.33 -0.60
C GLN A 4 -11.73 -5.63 -1.63
N VAL A 5 -12.39 -5.00 -2.60
CA VAL A 5 -11.82 -3.91 -3.38
C VAL A 5 -11.81 -2.67 -2.48
N ILE A 6 -10.67 -2.00 -2.37
CA ILE A 6 -10.56 -0.74 -1.64
C ILE A 6 -11.10 0.37 -2.56
N ASP A 7 -12.35 0.79 -2.35
CA ASP A 7 -12.95 1.95 -3.01
C ASP A 7 -12.95 3.18 -2.09
N PRO A 8 -12.70 4.40 -2.61
CA PRO A 8 -12.86 5.63 -1.84
C PRO A 8 -14.35 5.96 -1.63
N ALA A 9 -14.70 6.22 -0.38
CA ALA A 9 -16.05 6.39 0.16
C ALA A 9 -17.08 7.08 -0.76
N THR A 10 -18.25 6.45 -0.95
CA THR A 10 -19.50 7.12 -1.35
C THR A 10 -20.69 6.45 -0.63
N GLY A 11 -21.62 7.28 -0.13
CA GLY A 11 -22.76 6.90 0.72
C GLY A 11 -23.83 6.01 0.06
N PRO A 12 -24.91 5.66 0.80
CA PRO A 12 -25.65 4.44 0.55
C PRO A 12 -26.77 4.59 -0.50
N ALA A 13 -26.85 3.61 -1.41
CA ALA A 13 -28.03 3.34 -2.21
C ALA A 13 -28.48 1.89 -2.02
N THR A 14 -29.77 1.73 -1.82
CA THR A 14 -30.51 0.53 -1.37
C THR A 14 -30.89 -0.37 -2.55
N GLY A 15 -30.88 -1.70 -2.36
CA GLY A 15 -31.72 -2.65 -3.13
C GLY A 15 -31.00 -3.91 -3.67
N PRO A 16 -31.64 -5.11 -3.67
CA PRO A 16 -30.95 -6.39 -3.87
C PRO A 16 -31.12 -6.98 -5.28
N ALA A 17 -30.12 -7.74 -5.75
CA ALA A 17 -30.32 -8.74 -6.81
C ALA A 17 -29.23 -9.83 -6.77
N THR A 18 -29.71 -11.06 -6.58
CA THR A 18 -28.98 -12.32 -6.67
C THR A 18 -28.61 -12.62 -8.13
N GLY A 19 -27.37 -13.08 -8.38
CA GLY A 19 -26.97 -13.55 -9.71
C GLY A 19 -25.51 -13.99 -9.77
N HIS A 20 -25.27 -15.29 -9.62
CA HIS A 20 -23.95 -15.91 -9.68
C HIS A 20 -23.52 -16.21 -11.13
N ARG A 21 -22.52 -15.48 -11.64
CA ARG A 21 -21.29 -15.96 -12.31
C ARG A 21 -20.66 -14.82 -13.10
N ALA A 22 -19.50 -14.35 -12.64
CA ALA A 22 -18.58 -13.59 -13.45
C ALA A 22 -17.22 -14.30 -13.48
N THR A 23 -17.03 -15.23 -14.41
CA THR A 23 -15.68 -15.55 -14.90
C THR A 23 -15.27 -14.43 -15.84
N GLY A 24 -15.09 -13.23 -15.30
CA GLY A 24 -14.52 -12.10 -16.01
C GLY A 24 -13.00 -12.23 -15.95
N ARG A 25 -12.35 -12.48 -17.09
CA ARG A 25 -10.91 -12.25 -17.22
C ARG A 25 -10.65 -10.81 -16.74
N PRO A 26 -9.73 -10.55 -15.80
CA PRO A 26 -9.50 -9.19 -15.34
C PRO A 26 -9.10 -8.33 -16.54
N ALA A 27 -9.88 -7.27 -16.79
CA ALA A 27 -9.66 -6.35 -17.89
C ALA A 27 -8.24 -5.81 -17.81
N ARG A 28 -7.40 -5.91 -18.85
CA ARG A 28 -6.00 -5.42 -18.82
C ARG A 28 -5.96 -4.00 -18.27
N GLY A 29 -5.26 -3.81 -17.16
CA GLY A 29 -5.13 -2.50 -16.51
C GLY A 29 -4.37 -1.52 -17.36
N ALA A 30 -4.52 -0.24 -17.05
CA ALA A 30 -3.67 0.80 -17.63
C ALA A 30 -2.19 0.46 -17.36
N PRO A 31 -1.24 0.88 -18.21
CA PRO A 31 0.17 0.52 -18.07
C PRO A 31 0.80 0.91 -16.72
N ASP A 32 0.20 1.85 -15.98
CA ASP A 32 0.65 2.29 -14.65
C ASP A 32 -0.16 1.69 -13.47
N GLU A 33 -1.03 0.72 -13.73
CA GLU A 33 -1.86 0.08 -12.70
C GLU A 33 -1.18 -1.17 -12.13
N LEU A 34 -0.83 -1.14 -10.84
CA LEU A 34 -0.38 -2.34 -10.12
C LEU A 34 -1.59 -3.15 -9.64
N ARG A 35 -1.64 -4.42 -10.02
CA ARG A 35 -2.62 -5.38 -9.50
C ARG A 35 -1.94 -6.46 -8.70
N VAL A 36 -2.42 -6.66 -7.49
CA VAL A 36 -1.91 -7.63 -6.54
C VAL A 36 -3.02 -8.61 -6.23
N ALA A 37 -2.81 -9.89 -6.52
CA ALA A 37 -3.69 -10.94 -6.03
C ALA A 37 -3.37 -11.15 -4.54
N LEU A 38 -4.34 -10.91 -3.66
CA LEU A 38 -4.18 -11.12 -2.23
C LEU A 38 -4.58 -12.56 -1.88
N PRO A 39 -3.64 -13.41 -1.44
CA PRO A 39 -3.95 -14.79 -1.08
C PRO A 39 -4.76 -14.85 0.21
N ASP A 40 -5.73 -15.76 0.28
CA ASP A 40 -6.40 -16.09 1.54
C ASP A 40 -5.46 -16.92 2.41
N ALA A 41 -4.96 -16.32 3.49
CA ALA A 41 -4.05 -16.97 4.42
C ALA A 41 -4.62 -18.26 5.03
N ALA A 42 -5.94 -18.36 5.19
CA ALA A 42 -6.59 -19.55 5.75
C ALA A 42 -6.66 -20.72 4.75
N ALA A 43 -6.50 -20.44 3.45
CA ALA A 43 -6.51 -21.45 2.39
C ALA A 43 -5.13 -22.09 2.14
N LEU A 44 -4.05 -21.47 2.66
CA LEU A 44 -2.69 -21.96 2.49
C LEU A 44 -2.48 -23.23 3.34
N THR A 45 -2.07 -24.33 2.70
CA THR A 45 -1.93 -25.63 3.38
C THR A 45 -0.47 -26.11 3.49
N GLY A 46 0.45 -25.45 2.79
CA GLY A 46 1.86 -25.83 2.76
C GLY A 46 2.82 -24.65 2.93
N LEU A 47 3.98 -24.92 3.55
CA LEU A 47 5.03 -23.92 3.75
C LEU A 47 5.56 -23.33 2.44
N GLY A 48 5.72 -24.17 1.40
CA GLY A 48 6.18 -23.72 0.09
C GLY A 48 5.20 -22.74 -0.57
N GLU A 49 3.90 -23.04 -0.49
CA GLU A 49 2.82 -22.18 -0.97
C GLU A 49 2.79 -20.83 -0.24
N ALA A 50 2.89 -20.86 1.10
CA ALA A 50 2.93 -19.66 1.91
C ALA A 50 4.13 -18.76 1.62
N ARG A 51 5.32 -19.34 1.36
CA ARG A 51 6.50 -18.58 0.97
C ARG A 51 6.35 -17.94 -0.41
N ALA A 52 5.85 -18.69 -1.39
CA ALA A 52 5.60 -18.13 -2.72
C ALA A 52 4.56 -16.99 -2.68
N ALA A 53 3.55 -17.10 -1.80
CA ALA A 53 2.60 -16.03 -1.54
C ALA A 53 3.26 -14.78 -0.95
N ILE A 54 4.18 -14.94 0.02
CA ILE A 54 4.97 -13.82 0.57
C ILE A 54 5.83 -13.19 -0.52
N ASP A 55 6.55 -13.98 -1.31
CA ASP A 55 7.42 -13.47 -2.38
C ASP A 55 6.65 -12.60 -3.39
N ALA A 56 5.41 -13.01 -3.73
CA ALA A 56 4.54 -12.24 -4.62
C ALA A 56 4.09 -10.91 -4.00
N ILE A 57 3.77 -10.91 -2.70
CA ILE A 57 3.44 -9.68 -1.94
C ILE A 57 4.66 -8.77 -1.87
N ASP A 58 5.84 -9.31 -1.59
CA ASP A 58 7.08 -8.55 -1.46
C ASP A 58 7.50 -7.91 -2.79
N ALA A 59 7.31 -8.60 -3.91
CA ALA A 59 7.51 -8.03 -5.24
C ALA A 59 6.58 -6.83 -5.49
N ALA A 60 5.31 -6.92 -5.07
CA ALA A 60 4.38 -5.80 -5.15
C ALA A 60 4.75 -4.65 -4.20
N LEU A 61 5.19 -4.97 -2.97
CA LEU A 61 5.68 -3.98 -2.02
C LEU A 61 6.89 -3.23 -2.57
N ALA A 62 7.85 -3.92 -3.18
CA ALA A 62 9.03 -3.30 -3.80
C ALA A 62 8.64 -2.28 -4.89
N ALA A 63 7.70 -2.64 -5.77
CA ALA A 63 7.20 -1.74 -6.81
C ALA A 63 6.50 -0.50 -6.21
N LEU A 64 5.70 -0.68 -5.16
CA LEU A 64 5.03 0.42 -4.46
C LEU A 64 6.01 1.33 -3.72
N LEU A 65 7.04 0.75 -3.09
CA LEU A 65 8.08 1.51 -2.39
C LEU A 65 8.90 2.37 -3.36
N GLU A 66 9.28 1.83 -4.52
CA GLU A 66 9.97 2.60 -5.57
C GLU A 66 9.10 3.77 -6.04
N ARG A 67 7.83 3.51 -6.35
CA ARG A 67 6.88 4.57 -6.75
C ARG A 67 6.70 5.61 -5.65
N ARG A 68 6.60 5.19 -4.39
CA ARG A 68 6.48 6.08 -3.24
C ARG A 68 7.71 6.96 -3.07
N ALA A 69 8.92 6.39 -3.23
CA ALA A 69 10.17 7.15 -3.17
C ALA A 69 10.27 8.19 -4.30
N ALA A 70 9.85 7.85 -5.52
CA ALA A 70 9.80 8.78 -6.63
C ALA A 70 8.83 9.96 -6.37
N VAL A 71 7.64 9.68 -5.82
CA VAL A 71 6.68 10.72 -5.42
C VAL A 71 7.21 11.56 -4.26
N ALA A 72 7.84 10.94 -3.25
CA ALA A 72 8.48 11.64 -2.15
C ALA A 72 9.57 12.60 -2.66
N ALA A 73 10.40 12.16 -3.61
CA ALA A 73 11.41 13.01 -4.23
C ALA A 73 10.79 14.22 -4.97
N ALA A 74 9.64 14.04 -5.62
CA ALA A 74 8.89 15.15 -6.21
C ALA A 74 8.40 16.14 -5.14
N VAL A 75 7.82 15.65 -4.04
CA VAL A 75 7.40 16.48 -2.90
C VAL A 75 8.59 17.25 -2.31
N GLN A 76 9.76 16.61 -2.18
CA GLN A 76 10.96 17.25 -1.63
C GLN A 76 11.50 18.40 -2.49
N ARG A 77 11.23 18.42 -3.80
CA ARG A 77 11.55 19.56 -4.68
C ARG A 77 10.58 20.74 -4.51
N LEU A 78 9.38 20.48 -4.00
CA LEU A 78 8.34 21.49 -3.81
C LEU A 78 8.39 22.12 -2.41
N LYS A 79 8.99 21.43 -1.43
CA LYS A 79 9.09 21.92 -0.06
C LYS A 79 10.09 23.10 0.05
N PRO A 80 9.78 24.14 0.84
CA PRO A 80 10.74 25.20 1.18
C PRO A 80 11.98 24.67 1.92
N VAL A 81 11.78 23.67 2.79
CA VAL A 81 12.84 22.96 3.50
C VAL A 81 12.74 21.48 3.12
N GLY A 82 13.74 20.99 2.39
CA GLY A 82 13.82 19.61 1.94
C GLY A 82 14.63 18.70 2.87
N GLY A 83 14.70 17.42 2.50
CA GLY A 83 15.46 16.39 3.22
C GLY A 83 14.92 16.12 4.62
N HIS A 84 15.80 15.62 5.47
CA HIS A 84 15.50 15.29 6.87
C HIS A 84 15.04 16.49 7.71
N ALA A 85 15.50 17.70 7.40
CA ALA A 85 15.10 18.92 8.10
C ALA A 85 13.63 19.31 7.84
N GLY A 86 13.04 18.84 6.72
CA GLY A 86 11.65 19.10 6.34
C GLY A 86 10.67 18.02 6.78
N ARG A 87 11.03 17.19 7.77
CA ARG A 87 10.13 16.17 8.35
C ARG A 87 9.01 16.81 9.16
N ASP A 88 7.85 16.19 9.09
CA ASP A 88 6.63 16.66 9.73
C ASP A 88 6.03 15.51 10.53
N ALA A 89 6.33 15.47 11.83
CA ALA A 89 5.86 14.42 12.72
C ALA A 89 4.33 14.39 12.84
N GLY A 90 3.64 15.52 12.64
CA GLY A 90 2.18 15.57 12.61
C GLY A 90 1.65 14.79 11.42
N ARG A 91 2.12 15.13 10.22
CA ARG A 91 1.74 14.46 8.99
C ARG A 91 2.10 12.97 8.98
N GLU A 92 3.26 12.62 9.54
CA GLU A 92 3.71 11.22 9.64
C GLU A 92 2.80 10.37 10.53
N ARG A 93 2.29 10.92 11.65
CA ARG A 93 1.30 10.25 12.51
C ARG A 93 -0.03 10.03 11.79
N GLU A 94 -0.54 11.04 11.07
CA GLU A 94 -1.78 10.91 10.30
C GLU A 94 -1.70 9.77 9.26
N ILE A 95 -0.55 9.61 8.61
CA ILE A 95 -0.32 8.52 7.67
C ILE A 95 -0.45 7.17 8.38
N VAL A 96 0.17 7.03 9.55
CA VAL A 96 0.12 5.80 10.34
C VAL A 96 -1.29 5.48 10.81
N GLU A 97 -2.03 6.47 11.30
CA GLU A 97 -3.42 6.31 11.74
C GLU A 97 -4.32 5.87 10.59
N ALA A 98 -4.18 6.49 9.42
CA ALA A 98 -4.92 6.08 8.22
C ALA A 98 -4.58 4.64 7.80
N MET A 99 -3.31 4.25 7.85
CA MET A 99 -2.89 2.88 7.52
C MET A 99 -3.40 1.85 8.53
N ALA A 100 -3.53 2.21 9.81
CA ALA A 100 -3.98 1.30 10.86
C ALA A 100 -5.42 0.80 10.64
N VAL A 101 -6.27 1.59 9.97
CA VAL A 101 -7.62 1.18 9.55
C VAL A 101 -7.57 -0.02 8.60
N HIS A 102 -6.57 -0.06 7.73
CA HIS A 102 -6.42 -1.12 6.73
C HIS A 102 -5.57 -2.30 7.22
N ALA A 103 -4.71 -2.09 8.22
CA ALA A 103 -3.84 -3.12 8.81
C ALA A 103 -4.05 -3.25 10.32
N PRO A 104 -5.25 -3.66 10.78
CA PRO A 104 -5.61 -3.70 12.20
C PRO A 104 -4.74 -4.67 13.02
N SER A 105 -4.23 -5.74 12.40
CA SER A 105 -3.31 -6.69 13.05
C SER A 105 -1.94 -6.07 13.37
N LEU A 106 -1.51 -5.07 12.59
CA LEU A 106 -0.27 -4.33 12.87
C LEU A 106 -0.53 -3.21 13.87
N GLY A 107 -1.61 -2.47 13.70
CA GLY A 107 -1.93 -1.32 14.54
C GLY A 107 -0.92 -0.16 14.38
N PRO A 108 -1.21 1.00 14.99
CA PRO A 108 -0.45 2.23 14.76
C PRO A 108 1.02 2.13 15.19
N ASP A 109 1.33 1.51 16.33
CA ASP A 109 2.70 1.49 16.85
C ASP A 109 3.69 0.70 15.98
N ARG A 110 3.25 -0.46 15.44
CA ARG A 110 4.08 -1.25 14.52
C ARG A 110 4.20 -0.55 13.17
N LEU A 111 3.10 0.02 12.69
CA LEU A 111 3.08 0.79 11.44
C LEU A 111 3.97 2.04 11.53
N ALA A 112 4.02 2.72 12.67
CA ALA A 112 4.89 3.87 12.87
C ALA A 112 6.37 3.53 12.63
N ARG A 113 6.83 2.38 13.14
CA ARG A 113 8.21 1.93 12.92
C ARG A 113 8.50 1.60 11.47
N ILE A 114 7.58 0.90 10.81
CA ILE A 114 7.70 0.55 9.38
C ILE A 114 7.73 1.84 8.54
N MET A 115 6.78 2.74 8.78
CA MET A 115 6.66 3.97 8.00
C MET A 115 7.81 4.93 8.24
N ASN A 116 8.37 4.98 9.45
CA ASN A 116 9.60 5.72 9.72
C ASN A 116 10.73 5.27 8.77
N ALA A 117 10.99 3.96 8.72
CA ALA A 117 12.02 3.41 7.84
C ALA A 117 11.74 3.67 6.35
N VAL A 118 10.48 3.56 5.93
CA VAL A 118 10.06 3.83 4.54
C VAL A 118 10.16 5.31 4.17
N ILE A 119 9.93 6.22 5.12
CA ILE A 119 10.12 7.67 4.93
C ILE A 119 11.60 7.99 4.81
N GLU A 120 12.42 7.53 5.77
CA GLU A 120 13.86 7.75 5.80
C GLU A 120 14.53 7.23 4.52
N ALA A 121 14.27 5.98 4.13
CA ALA A 121 14.81 5.42 2.89
C ALA A 121 14.41 6.24 1.64
N GLY A 122 13.19 6.80 1.63
CA GLY A 122 12.74 7.67 0.55
C GLY A 122 13.45 9.03 0.51
N LEU A 123 13.77 9.59 1.68
CA LEU A 123 14.57 10.82 1.80
C LEU A 123 16.01 10.56 1.34
N ASP A 124 16.65 9.49 1.83
CA ASP A 124 18.00 9.09 1.45
C ASP A 124 18.13 8.89 -0.06
N ALA A 125 17.19 8.16 -0.67
CA ALA A 125 17.17 7.95 -2.11
C ALA A 125 16.96 9.27 -2.89
N ALA A 126 16.18 10.21 -2.36
CA ALA A 126 16.00 11.52 -2.99
C ALA A 126 17.26 12.39 -2.90
N GLU A 127 18.00 12.30 -1.80
CA GLU A 127 19.29 12.99 -1.62
C GLU A 127 20.37 12.41 -2.54
N ALA A 128 20.45 11.08 -2.68
CA ALA A 128 21.42 10.40 -3.55
C ALA A 128 21.25 10.67 -5.06
N ARG A 129 20.10 11.21 -5.48
CA ARG A 129 19.81 11.56 -6.89
C ARG A 129 20.11 13.02 -7.25
N ARG A 130 20.50 13.84 -6.28
CA ARG A 130 20.90 15.24 -6.49
C ARG A 130 22.36 15.34 -6.89
#